data_AF-F8LBQ6-F1
#
_entry.id   AF-F8LBQ6-F1
#
_cell.length_a   1.000
_cell.length_b   1.000
_cell.length_c   1.000
_cell.angle_alpha   90.00
_cell.angle_beta   90.00
_cell.angle_gamma   90.00
#
_symmetry.space_group_name_H-M   'P 1'
#
loop_
_entity.id
_entity.type
_entity.pdbx_description
1 polymer ?
#
loop_
_entity_poly.entity_id
_entity_poly.type
_entity_poly.pdbx_seq_one_letter_code
_entity_poly.pdbx_strand_id
1 'polypeptide(L)'
;MITNGKAPESYQVQKARRKLLKQMEAENKQINEKAIDQMKKAIHIWIDRHQSERIALQDRPIRLFDENSHPAKTKSKFVNEMLCILKDEKEKEVAKSLAGRIKTKSLPE
;
A
#
# COMPACT_ATOMS: atom_id res chain seq x y z
N MET A 1 -18.85 44.95 4.99
CA MET A 1 -17.88 43.90 5.35
C MET A 1 -18.63 42.58 5.37
N ILE A 2 -18.27 41.63 4.52
CA ILE A 2 -19.02 40.37 4.35
C ILE A 2 -18.72 39.46 5.54
N THR A 3 -19.55 39.51 6.59
CA THR A 3 -19.55 38.50 7.64
C THR A 3 -20.41 37.33 7.16
N ASN A 4 -19.79 36.39 6.47
CA ASN A 4 -20.38 35.06 6.27
C ASN A 4 -20.79 34.55 7.66
N GLY A 5 -22.06 34.19 7.87
CA GLY A 5 -22.71 33.92 9.16
C GLY A 5 -22.15 32.75 9.98
N LYS A 6 -20.85 32.78 10.27
CA LYS A 6 -20.14 31.83 11.13
C LYS A 6 -19.91 32.52 12.46
N ALA A 7 -20.32 31.85 13.53
CA ALA A 7 -20.00 32.27 14.89
C ALA A 7 -18.47 32.48 15.02
N PRO A 8 -18.03 33.46 15.83
CA PRO A 8 -16.60 33.68 16.06
C PRO A 8 -15.95 32.41 16.58
N GLU A 9 -14.76 32.09 16.05
CA GLU A 9 -14.03 30.89 16.43
C GLU A 9 -13.72 30.88 17.94
N SER A 10 -13.77 29.69 18.55
CA SER A 10 -13.32 29.50 19.92
C SER A 10 -11.84 29.88 20.06
N TYR A 11 -11.49 30.48 21.20
CA TYR A 11 -10.12 30.88 21.53
C TYR A 11 -9.11 29.73 21.37
N GLN A 12 -9.50 28.50 21.72
CA GLN A 12 -8.65 27.32 21.58
C GLN A 12 -8.33 27.01 20.10
N VAL A 13 -9.32 27.15 19.22
CA VAL A 13 -9.16 26.96 17.77
C VAL A 13 -8.26 28.03 17.18
N GLN A 14 -8.43 29.28 17.60
CA GLN A 14 -7.58 30.38 17.16
C GLN A 14 -6.11 30.17 17.58
N LYS A 15 -5.87 29.70 18.80
CA LYS A 15 -4.52 29.37 19.31
C LYS A 15 -3.88 28.23 18.51
N ALA A 16 -4.63 27.17 18.22
CA ALA A 16 -4.17 26.06 17.40
C ALA A 16 -3.82 26.51 15.98
N ARG A 17 -4.67 27.33 15.35
CA ARG A 17 -4.41 27.89 14.01
C ARG A 17 -3.12 28.70 13.98
N ARG A 18 -2.90 29.59 14.95
CA ARG A 18 -1.66 30.38 15.03
C ARG A 18 -0.42 29.50 15.16
N LYS A 19 -0.51 28.43 15.95
CA LYS A 19 0.60 27.47 16.11
C LYS A 19 0.91 26.76 14.79
N LEU A 20 -0.11 26.28 14.09
CA LEU A 20 0.05 25.61 12.79
C LEU A 20 0.64 26.55 11.74
N LEU A 21 0.14 27.79 11.64
CA LEU A 21 0.69 28.78 10.71
C LEU A 21 2.17 29.05 10.96
N LYS A 22 2.56 29.20 12.22
CA LYS A 22 3.97 29.40 12.60
C LYS A 22 4.85 28.20 12.21
N GLN A 23 4.34 26.99 12.33
CA GLN A 23 5.05 25.78 11.93
C GLN A 23 5.20 25.70 10.41
N MET A 24 4.10 25.93 9.67
CA MET A 24 4.12 25.96 8.20
C MET A 24 5.08 27.02 7.65
N GLU A 25 5.13 28.21 8.27
CA GLU A 25 6.10 29.25 7.88
C GLU A 25 7.54 28.84 8.16
N ALA A 26 7.80 28.13 9.26
CA ALA A 26 9.14 27.62 9.57
C ALA A 26 9.57 26.53 8.58
N GLU A 27 8.66 25.62 8.22
CA GLU A 27 8.88 24.57 7.23
C GLU A 27 9.08 25.15 5.83
N ASN A 28 8.23 26.10 5.41
CA ASN A 28 8.35 26.76 4.11
C ASN A 28 9.69 27.51 3.95
N LYS A 29 10.25 28.06 5.04
CA LYS A 29 11.59 28.67 5.02
C LYS A 29 12.70 27.65 4.79
N GLN A 30 12.49 26.39 5.20
CA GLN A 30 13.44 25.29 4.99
C GLN A 30 13.29 24.65 3.60
N ILE A 31 12.11 24.75 2.99
CA ILE A 31 11.84 24.32 1.61
C ILE A 31 12.35 25.41 0.65
N ASN A 32 13.67 25.48 0.50
CA ASN A 32 14.34 26.30 -0.51
C ASN A 32 14.75 25.39 -1.68
N GLU A 33 14.68 25.86 -2.92
CA GLU A 33 15.19 25.16 -4.11
C GLU A 33 16.62 24.67 -3.90
N LYS A 34 17.46 25.50 -3.26
CA LYS A 34 18.85 25.12 -2.91
C LYS A 34 18.91 23.94 -1.94
N ALA A 35 17.99 23.86 -0.97
CA ALA A 35 17.93 22.77 -0.01
C ALA A 35 17.47 21.47 -0.68
N ILE A 36 16.53 21.56 -1.62
CA ILE A 36 16.07 20.43 -2.44
C ILE A 36 17.24 19.88 -3.29
N ASP A 37 18.00 20.75 -3.95
CA ASP A 37 19.16 20.35 -4.73
C ASP A 37 20.26 19.70 -3.88
N GLN A 38 20.50 20.22 -2.68
CA GLN A 38 21.43 19.62 -1.72
C GLN A 38 20.97 18.23 -1.28
N MET A 39 19.69 18.08 -0.97
CA MET A 39 19.10 16.79 -0.59
C MET A 39 19.20 15.78 -1.74
N LYS A 40 18.88 16.20 -2.97
CA LYS A 40 19.02 15.38 -4.17
C LYS A 40 20.45 14.86 -4.33
N LYS A 41 21.45 15.74 -4.19
CA LYS A 41 22.87 15.35 -4.24
C LYS A 41 23.23 14.36 -3.13
N ALA A 42 22.77 14.61 -1.90
CA ALA A 42 23.03 13.71 -0.77
C ALA A 42 22.46 12.30 -1.01
N ILE A 43 21.24 12.21 -1.55
CA ILE A 43 20.61 10.93 -1.93
C ILE A 43 21.44 10.21 -2.99
N HIS A 44 21.84 10.89 -4.06
CA HIS A 44 22.68 10.28 -5.10
C HIS A 44 23.99 9.76 -4.53
N ILE A 45 24.71 10.58 -3.75
CA ILE A 45 25.97 10.18 -3.10
C ILE A 45 25.76 8.98 -2.18
N TRP A 46 24.68 8.96 -1.40
CA TRP A 46 24.40 7.86 -0.50
C TRP A 46 24.13 6.56 -1.26
N ILE A 47 23.33 6.62 -2.32
CA ILE A 47 23.02 5.47 -3.18
C ILE A 47 24.30 4.97 -3.85
N ASP A 48 25.09 5.86 -4.45
CA ASP A 48 26.30 5.46 -5.17
C ASP A 48 27.36 4.85 -4.25
N ARG A 49 27.41 5.28 -2.98
CA ARG A 49 28.31 4.70 -1.97
C ARG A 49 27.88 3.32 -1.47
N HIS A 50 26.58 3.07 -1.34
CA HIS A 50 26.07 1.88 -0.63
C HIS A 50 25.36 0.87 -1.54
N GLN A 51 25.07 1.22 -2.80
CA GLN A 51 24.48 0.34 -3.80
C GLN A 51 25.34 0.34 -5.07
N SER A 52 26.52 -0.26 -4.97
CA SER A 52 27.41 -0.52 -6.11
C SER A 52 26.72 -1.37 -7.18
N GLU A 53 25.88 -2.31 -6.76
CA GLU A 53 25.01 -3.10 -7.64
C GLU A 53 23.68 -2.35 -7.86
N ARG A 54 23.71 -1.23 -8.61
CA ARG A 54 22.46 -0.63 -9.09
C ARG A 54 21.79 -1.63 -10.04
N ILE A 55 20.84 -2.39 -9.52
CA ILE A 55 19.90 -3.11 -10.35
C ILE A 55 19.00 -2.04 -10.97
N ALA A 56 19.16 -1.81 -12.26
CA ALA A 56 18.28 -0.91 -13.00
C ALA A 56 16.85 -1.42 -12.82
N LEU A 57 16.02 -0.63 -12.13
CA LEU A 57 14.60 -0.96 -11.95
C LEU A 57 13.85 -1.09 -13.29
N GLN A 58 14.44 -0.54 -14.36
CA GLN A 58 14.00 -0.70 -15.76
C GLN A 58 13.90 -2.18 -16.17
N ASP A 59 14.79 -3.03 -15.67
CA ASP A 59 14.84 -4.45 -16.04
C ASP A 59 14.01 -5.34 -15.12
N ARG A 60 13.41 -4.77 -14.06
CA ARG A 60 12.50 -5.52 -13.19
C ARG A 60 11.06 -5.26 -13.62
N PRO A 61 10.29 -6.30 -13.98
CA PRO A 61 8.85 -6.15 -14.11
C PRO A 61 8.28 -5.87 -12.72
N ILE A 62 8.12 -4.59 -12.37
CA ILE A 62 7.39 -4.17 -11.18
C ILE A 62 5.92 -4.48 -11.47
N ARG A 63 5.52 -5.71 -11.15
CA ARG A 63 4.13 -6.13 -11.23
C ARG A 63 3.35 -5.46 -10.11
N LEU A 64 2.14 -5.00 -10.43
CA LEU A 64 1.21 -4.51 -9.42
C LEU A 64 0.93 -5.62 -8.40
N PHE A 65 0.49 -5.25 -7.19
CA PHE A 65 0.23 -6.21 -6.11
C PHE A 65 -0.68 -7.37 -6.55
N ASP A 66 -1.61 -7.08 -7.46
CA ASP A 66 -2.59 -8.02 -8.00
C ASP A 66 -2.02 -8.95 -9.09
N GLU A 67 -0.87 -8.60 -9.69
CA GLU A 67 -0.19 -9.36 -10.75
C GLU A 67 0.97 -10.23 -10.21
N ASN A 68 1.19 -10.20 -8.89
CA ASN A 68 2.22 -10.99 -8.24
C ASN A 68 1.81 -12.48 -8.17
N SER A 69 2.15 -13.22 -9.22
CA SER A 69 1.94 -14.67 -9.33
C SER A 69 2.78 -15.50 -8.35
N HIS A 70 3.71 -14.89 -7.62
CA HIS A 70 4.60 -15.56 -6.67
C HIS A 70 4.37 -15.04 -5.25
N PRO A 71 3.24 -15.39 -4.61
CA PRO A 71 3.10 -15.15 -3.18
C PRO A 71 4.25 -15.84 -2.44
N ALA A 72 4.82 -15.16 -1.44
CA ALA A 72 5.86 -15.73 -0.60
C ALA A 72 5.37 -17.09 -0.06
N LYS A 73 6.21 -18.14 -0.14
CA LYS A 73 5.86 -19.48 0.34
C LYS A 73 5.39 -19.39 1.79
N THR A 74 4.14 -19.76 2.04
CA THR A 74 3.55 -19.75 3.38
C THR A 74 4.22 -20.82 4.25
N LYS A 75 5.15 -20.38 5.11
CA LYS A 75 5.87 -21.26 6.05
C LYS A 75 5.07 -21.60 7.31
N SER A 76 3.99 -20.86 7.58
CA SER A 76 3.15 -21.08 8.76
C SER A 76 2.24 -22.29 8.59
N LYS A 77 2.37 -23.27 9.49
CA LYS A 77 1.52 -24.48 9.51
C LYS A 77 0.03 -24.14 9.63
N PHE A 78 -0.31 -23.20 10.52
CA PHE A 78 -1.69 -22.75 10.73
C PHE A 78 -2.32 -22.16 9.47
N VAL A 79 -1.59 -21.33 8.74
CA VAL A 79 -2.11 -20.69 7.52
C VAL A 79 -2.32 -21.74 6.41
N ASN A 80 -1.46 -22.76 6.34
CA ASN A 80 -1.64 -23.87 5.40
C ASN A 80 -2.84 -24.74 5.75
N GLU A 81 -3.05 -25.04 7.04
CA GLU A 81 -4.24 -25.77 7.51
C GLU A 81 -5.53 -25.01 7.16
N MET A 82 -5.56 -23.70 7.42
CA MET A 82 -6.69 -22.84 7.07
C MET A 82 -6.94 -22.80 5.56
N LEU A 83 -5.88 -22.72 4.76
CA LEU A 83 -5.98 -22.75 3.29
C LEU A 83 -6.57 -24.06 2.76
N CYS A 84 -6.23 -25.21 3.38
CA CYS A 84 -6.82 -26.49 3.00
C CYS A 84 -8.34 -26.49 3.27
N ILE A 85 -8.75 -26.06 4.46
CA ILE A 85 -10.17 -26.01 4.84
C ILE A 85 -10.96 -25.14 3.87
N LEU A 86 -10.47 -23.93 3.58
CA LEU A 86 -11.14 -22.99 2.68
C LEU A 86 -11.24 -23.49 1.24
N LYS A 87 -10.26 -24.27 0.77
CA LYS A 87 -10.31 -24.90 -0.56
C LYS A 87 -11.38 -25.98 -0.60
N ASP A 88 -11.43 -26.85 0.40
CA ASP A 88 -12.44 -27.91 0.50
C ASP A 88 -13.85 -27.35 0.57
N GLU A 89 -14.06 -26.24 1.30
CA GLU A 89 -15.34 -25.54 1.36
C GLU A 89 -15.75 -24.97 0.01
N LYS A 90 -14.83 -24.31 -0.69
CA LYS A 90 -15.08 -23.74 -2.02
C LYS A 90 -15.43 -24.82 -3.04
N GLU A 91 -14.72 -25.96 -3.02
CA GLU A 91 -15.02 -27.09 -3.90
C GLU A 91 -16.40 -27.69 -3.60
N LYS A 92 -16.78 -27.81 -2.32
CA LYS A 92 -18.13 -28.25 -1.93
C LYS A 92 -19.22 -27.27 -2.38
N GLU A 93 -18.98 -25.96 -2.32
CA GLU A 93 -19.92 -24.96 -2.82
C GLU A 93 -20.08 -25.02 -4.34
N VAL A 94 -18.97 -25.16 -5.06
CA VAL A 94 -18.99 -25.34 -6.52
C VAL A 94 -19.70 -26.64 -6.89
N ALA A 95 -19.43 -27.74 -6.19
CA ALA A 95 -20.11 -29.02 -6.41
C ALA A 95 -21.62 -28.94 -6.12
N LYS A 96 -22.05 -28.21 -5.08
CA LYS A 96 -23.47 -27.93 -4.82
C LYS A 96 -24.11 -27.09 -5.93
N SER A 97 -23.39 -26.09 -6.45
CA SER A 97 -23.86 -25.24 -7.57
C SER A 97 -23.97 -26.01 -8.89
N LEU A 98 -23.17 -27.06 -9.06
CA LEU A 98 -23.15 -27.93 -10.24
C LEU A 98 -24.01 -29.20 -10.07
N ALA A 99 -24.50 -29.47 -8.87
CA ALA A 99 -25.34 -30.63 -8.58
C ALA A 99 -26.61 -30.61 -9.43
N GLY A 100 -26.81 -31.67 -10.22
CA GLY A 100 -27.94 -31.81 -11.15
C GLY A 100 -27.70 -31.24 -12.56
N ARG A 101 -26.59 -30.54 -12.81
CA ARG A 101 -26.24 -30.01 -14.15
C ARG A 101 -25.32 -30.93 -14.96
N ILE A 102 -24.66 -31.89 -14.32
CA ILE A 102 -23.75 -32.85 -14.96
C ILE A 102 -24.17 -34.27 -14.57
N LYS A 103 -24.51 -35.12 -15.55
CA LYS A 103 -24.63 -36.58 -15.35
C LYS A 103 -23.23 -37.18 -15.38
N THR A 104 -22.67 -37.55 -14.24
CA THR A 104 -21.44 -38.34 -14.19
C THR A 104 -21.74 -39.74 -14.70
N LYS A 105 -21.17 -40.13 -15.85
CA LYS A 105 -21.09 -41.55 -16.24
C LYS A 105 -20.18 -42.22 -15.21
N SER A 106 -20.72 -43.15 -14.44
CA SER A 106 -19.94 -44.04 -13.58
C SER A 106 -18.91 -44.79 -14.45
N LEU A 107 -17.63 -44.69 -14.09
CA LEU A 107 -16.59 -45.56 -14.65
C LEU A 107 -16.80 -46.99 -14.12
N PRO A 108 -16.64 -48.03 -14.97
CA PRO A 108 -16.67 -49.42 -14.53
C PRO A 108 -15.40 -49.78 -13.75
N GLU A 109 -15.56 -50.73 -12.82
CA GLU A 109 -14.52 -51.34 -11.97
C GLU A 109 -13.37 -51.97 -12.76
#